data_AF-A0ABD5W1Q3-F1
#
_entry.id   AF-A0ABD5W1Q3-F1
#
_cell.length_a   1.000
_cell.length_b   1.000
_cell.length_c   1.000
_cell.angle_alpha   90.00
_cell.angle_beta   90.00
_cell.angle_gamma   90.00
#
_symmetry.space_group_name_H-M   'P 1'
#
loop_
_entity.id
_entity.type
_entity.pdbx_description
1 polymer ?
#
loop_
_entity_poly.entity_id
_entity_poly.type
_entity_poly.pdbx_seq_one_letter_code
_entity_poly.pdbx_strand_id
1 'polypeptide(L)'
;MSSSKVTGTNVLAFIESTGEVSPVFASKAREIFADHGITDPAEDEWYDAENYLDALFAFVEEVGDMSVQQAGREMVRVNKPIMEKDEIDDGMATFAEQHKRTHKNWDYESDGRVEYEQVDATTYRISTTGGYRHPETLLRGASKEVVIQTSNATHVEIEETEPNPNEVHAFELHW
;
A
#
# COMPACT_ATOMS: atom_id res chain seq x y z
N MET A 1 2.06 12.01 -19.52
CA MET A 1 3.10 11.51 -18.60
C MET A 1 2.87 12.23 -17.30
N SER A 2 2.59 11.50 -16.21
CA SER A 2 2.42 12.11 -14.90
C SER A 2 3.74 12.74 -14.46
N SER A 3 3.70 13.91 -13.83
CA SER A 3 4.86 14.52 -13.17
C SER A 3 4.90 14.18 -11.67
N SER A 4 4.08 13.20 -11.26
CA SER A 4 3.99 12.71 -9.90
C SER A 4 5.30 12.04 -9.49
N LYS A 5 5.65 12.22 -8.22
CA LYS A 5 6.85 11.62 -7.64
C LYS A 5 6.52 10.96 -6.32
N VAL A 6 7.23 9.89 -6.00
CA VAL A 6 7.10 9.19 -4.72
C VAL A 6 8.28 9.52 -3.82
N THR A 7 8.02 9.75 -2.53
CA THR A 7 9.06 9.99 -1.52
C THR A 7 9.95 8.76 -1.33
N GLY A 8 11.25 9.00 -1.16
CA GLY A 8 12.20 7.95 -0.82
C GLY A 8 11.92 7.24 0.49
N THR A 9 11.26 7.90 1.45
CA THR A 9 10.75 7.24 2.66
C THR A 9 9.81 6.08 2.30
N ASN A 10 8.94 6.24 1.31
CA ASN A 10 7.98 5.20 0.90
C ASN A 10 8.68 4.07 0.14
N VAL A 11 9.67 4.40 -0.69
CA VAL A 11 10.53 3.42 -1.37
C VAL A 11 11.27 2.56 -0.34
N LEU A 12 11.92 3.19 0.63
CA LEU A 12 12.67 2.52 1.68
C LEU A 12 11.75 1.67 2.56
N ALA A 13 10.59 2.21 2.97
CA ALA A 13 9.61 1.46 3.76
C ALA A 13 9.16 0.18 3.06
N PHE A 14 8.94 0.23 1.74
CA PHE A 14 8.64 -0.96 0.95
C PHE A 14 9.82 -1.96 0.99
N ILE A 15 11.05 -1.54 0.65
CA ILE A 15 12.23 -2.42 0.65
C ILE A 15 12.45 -3.05 2.04
N GLU A 16 12.35 -2.27 3.11
CA GLU A 16 12.50 -2.76 4.49
C GLU A 16 11.41 -3.76 4.85
N SER A 17 10.15 -3.46 4.50
CA SER A 17 9.02 -4.37 4.75
C SER A 17 9.20 -5.73 4.06
N THR A 18 9.81 -5.76 2.87
CA THR A 18 10.12 -7.02 2.18
C THR A 18 11.22 -7.81 2.90
N GLY A 19 12.13 -7.13 3.60
CA GLY A 19 13.18 -7.73 4.42
C GLY A 19 12.65 -8.44 5.66
N GLU A 20 11.61 -7.90 6.27
CA GLU A 20 10.87 -8.54 7.37
C GLU A 20 10.18 -9.84 6.91
N VAL A 21 9.78 -9.91 5.63
CA VAL A 21 9.31 -11.17 5.02
C VAL A 21 10.48 -12.12 4.75
N SER A 22 11.55 -11.62 4.11
CA SER A 22 12.76 -12.38 3.82
C SER A 22 13.92 -11.45 3.42
N PRO A 23 15.13 -11.64 3.97
CA PRO A 23 16.32 -10.90 3.52
C PRO A 23 16.61 -11.05 2.02
N VAL A 24 16.22 -12.18 1.41
CA VAL A 24 16.36 -12.40 -0.04
C VAL A 24 15.43 -11.47 -0.82
N PHE A 25 14.21 -11.21 -0.32
CA PHE A 25 13.27 -10.31 -0.97
C PHE A 25 13.72 -8.86 -0.86
N ALA A 26 14.35 -8.44 0.24
CA ALA A 26 14.96 -7.13 0.32
C ALA A 26 16.14 -6.94 -0.67
N SER A 27 16.91 -7.99 -0.97
CA SER A 27 17.94 -7.92 -2.03
C SER A 27 17.28 -7.76 -3.39
N LYS A 28 16.29 -8.61 -3.70
CA LYS A 28 15.53 -8.55 -4.96
C LYS A 28 14.84 -7.20 -5.16
N ALA A 29 14.21 -6.64 -4.12
CA ALA A 29 13.57 -5.34 -4.19
C ALA A 29 14.59 -4.25 -4.57
N ARG A 30 15.78 -4.24 -3.95
CA ARG A 30 16.83 -3.28 -4.31
C ARG A 30 17.31 -3.44 -5.75
N GLU A 31 17.52 -4.67 -6.20
CA GLU A 31 17.94 -4.97 -7.58
C GLU A 31 16.89 -4.49 -8.59
N ILE A 32 15.62 -4.86 -8.39
CA ILE A 32 14.51 -4.47 -9.27
C ILE A 32 14.34 -2.94 -9.27
N PHE A 33 14.36 -2.29 -8.12
CA PHE A 33 14.24 -0.83 -8.06
C PHE A 33 15.40 -0.15 -8.79
N ALA A 34 16.62 -0.66 -8.66
CA ALA A 34 17.77 -0.14 -9.38
C ALA A 34 17.63 -0.29 -10.91
N ASP A 35 17.11 -1.41 -11.40
CA ASP A 35 16.85 -1.65 -12.83
C ASP A 35 15.81 -0.67 -13.41
N HIS A 36 14.92 -0.15 -12.56
CA HIS A 36 13.94 0.89 -12.90
C HIS A 36 14.44 2.31 -12.57
N GLY A 37 15.74 2.50 -12.30
CA GLY A 37 16.37 3.81 -12.11
C GLY A 37 16.24 4.39 -10.71
N ILE A 38 15.86 3.58 -9.71
CA ILE A 38 15.82 3.93 -8.29
C ILE A 38 16.99 3.22 -7.58
N THR A 39 18.20 3.72 -7.79
CA THR A 39 19.43 3.17 -7.19
C THR A 39 19.72 3.85 -5.85
N ASP A 40 20.05 3.06 -4.82
CA ASP A 40 20.42 3.52 -3.48
C ASP A 40 19.49 4.59 -2.89
N PRO A 41 18.19 4.28 -2.72
CA PRO A 41 17.21 5.30 -2.37
C PRO A 41 17.47 5.92 -0.99
N ALA A 42 17.34 7.24 -0.89
CA ALA A 42 17.44 8.02 0.34
C ALA A 42 16.10 8.67 0.75
N GLU A 43 15.88 8.83 2.05
CA GLU A 43 14.61 9.32 2.63
C GLU A 43 14.18 10.71 2.13
N ASP A 44 15.14 11.62 1.89
CA ASP A 44 14.89 13.01 1.51
C ASP A 44 14.76 13.24 0.00
N GLU A 45 14.87 12.17 -0.79
CA GLU A 45 14.77 12.20 -2.25
C GLU A 45 13.37 11.89 -2.78
N TRP A 46 13.14 12.22 -4.05
CA TRP A 46 11.86 12.04 -4.75
C TRP A 46 12.08 11.33 -6.08
N TYR A 47 11.44 10.19 -6.25
CA TYR A 47 11.57 9.31 -7.42
C TYR A 47 10.39 9.45 -8.36
N ASP A 48 10.59 9.15 -9.63
CA ASP A 48 9.50 9.14 -10.61
C ASP A 48 8.46 8.08 -10.22
N ALA A 49 7.18 8.48 -10.19
CA ALA A 49 6.11 7.58 -9.75
C ALA A 49 5.88 6.42 -10.73
N GLU A 50 6.10 6.62 -12.04
CA GLU A 50 5.97 5.54 -13.03
C GLU A 50 7.07 4.50 -12.83
N ASN A 51 8.31 4.94 -12.66
CA ASN A 51 9.43 4.03 -12.37
C ASN A 51 9.20 3.23 -11.07
N TYR A 52 8.63 3.87 -10.05
CA TYR A 52 8.27 3.22 -8.81
C TYR A 52 7.18 2.15 -9.00
N LEU A 53 6.11 2.48 -9.73
CA LEU A 53 5.02 1.55 -10.03
C LEU A 53 5.50 0.37 -10.87
N ASP A 54 6.29 0.62 -11.92
CA ASP A 54 6.86 -0.43 -12.75
C ASP A 54 7.74 -1.40 -11.92
N ALA A 55 8.54 -0.86 -10.99
CA ALA A 55 9.35 -1.66 -10.08
C ALA A 55 8.49 -2.49 -9.11
N LEU A 56 7.40 -1.92 -8.59
CA LEU A 56 6.46 -2.66 -7.74
C LEU A 56 5.83 -3.84 -8.48
N PHE A 57 5.36 -3.65 -9.71
CA PHE A 57 4.78 -4.73 -10.50
C PHE A 57 5.81 -5.80 -10.89
N ALA A 58 7.02 -5.40 -11.29
CA ALA A 58 8.11 -6.35 -11.53
C ALA A 58 8.44 -7.18 -10.27
N PHE A 59 8.39 -6.56 -9.09
CA PHE A 59 8.56 -7.28 -7.82
C PHE A 59 7.42 -8.25 -7.53
N VAL A 60 6.16 -7.88 -7.82
CA VAL A 60 5.01 -8.78 -7.72
C VAL A 60 5.17 -10.00 -8.62
N GLU A 61 5.58 -9.81 -9.87
CA GLU A 61 5.79 -10.89 -10.83
C GLU A 61 6.90 -11.86 -10.39
N GLU A 62 7.98 -11.34 -9.81
CA GLU A 62 9.15 -12.14 -9.42
C GLU A 62 8.95 -12.88 -8.07
N VAL A 63 8.27 -12.25 -7.11
CA VAL A 63 8.18 -12.74 -5.73
C VAL A 63 6.82 -13.38 -5.41
N GLY A 64 5.77 -12.94 -6.10
CA GLY A 64 4.41 -13.46 -5.97
C GLY A 64 3.55 -12.73 -4.93
N ASP A 65 2.24 -12.84 -5.13
CA ASP A 65 1.21 -12.05 -4.43
C ASP A 65 1.24 -12.19 -2.91
N MET A 66 1.41 -13.40 -2.38
CA MET A 66 1.40 -13.64 -0.94
C MET A 66 2.49 -12.86 -0.20
N SER A 67 3.69 -12.77 -0.80
CA SER A 67 4.82 -12.06 -0.21
C SER A 67 4.64 -10.55 -0.29
N VAL A 68 4.05 -10.05 -1.38
CA VAL A 68 3.70 -8.62 -1.52
C VAL A 68 2.61 -8.22 -0.54
N GLN A 69 1.60 -9.08 -0.36
CA GLN A 69 0.57 -8.86 0.65
C GLN A 69 1.17 -8.83 2.05
N GLN A 70 2.11 -9.72 2.38
CA GLN A 70 2.79 -9.66 3.67
C GLN A 70 3.67 -8.40 3.80
N ALA A 71 4.37 -7.97 2.75
CA ALA A 71 5.12 -6.71 2.76
C ALA A 71 4.19 -5.52 3.06
N GLY A 72 3.01 -5.45 2.45
CA GLY A 72 2.00 -4.43 2.73
C GLY A 72 1.57 -4.41 4.20
N ARG A 73 1.43 -5.58 4.83
CA ARG A 73 1.18 -5.66 6.28
C ARG A 73 2.34 -5.08 7.07
N GLU A 74 3.58 -5.48 6.77
CA GLU A 74 4.75 -5.00 7.51
C GLU A 74 4.97 -3.49 7.36
N MET A 75 4.64 -2.89 6.20
CA MET A 75 4.65 -1.42 6.03
C MET A 75 3.73 -0.70 7.02
N VAL A 76 2.56 -1.26 7.32
CA VAL A 76 1.61 -0.69 8.28
C VAL A 76 1.98 -1.07 9.71
N ARG A 77 2.58 -2.25 9.92
CA ARG A 77 2.93 -2.79 11.24
C ARG A 77 3.78 -1.85 12.10
N VAL A 78 4.67 -1.10 11.47
CA VAL A 78 5.59 -0.17 12.13
C VAL A 78 5.16 1.31 12.00
N ASN A 79 3.98 1.56 11.43
CA ASN A 79 3.47 2.89 11.15
C ASN A 79 2.87 3.53 12.42
N LYS A 80 3.70 4.24 13.19
CA LYS A 80 3.29 4.85 14.46
C LYS A 80 1.98 5.66 14.41
N PRO A 81 1.75 6.53 13.41
CA PRO A 81 0.47 7.24 13.32
C PRO A 81 -0.78 6.36 13.28
N ILE A 82 -0.69 5.16 12.70
CA ILE A 82 -1.78 4.17 12.66
C ILE A 82 -1.85 3.41 13.98
N MET A 83 -0.70 3.00 14.53
CA MET A 83 -0.61 2.30 15.83
C MET A 83 -1.17 3.10 17.01
N GLU A 84 -1.20 4.42 16.89
CA GLU A 84 -1.74 5.34 17.90
C GLU A 84 -3.27 5.53 17.79
N LYS A 85 -3.95 4.81 16.89
CA LYS A 85 -5.41 4.87 16.70
C LYS A 85 -6.10 3.70 17.37
N ASP A 86 -7.20 4.00 18.06
CA ASP A 86 -8.03 3.01 18.74
C ASP A 86 -9.33 2.66 17.96
N GLU A 87 -9.57 3.34 16.83
CA GLU A 87 -10.77 3.18 16.00
C GLU A 87 -10.39 2.90 14.53
N ILE A 88 -11.11 1.98 13.88
CA ILE A 88 -10.83 1.57 12.49
C ILE A 88 -10.94 2.75 11.52
N ASP A 89 -11.97 3.59 11.66
CA ASP A 89 -12.14 4.77 10.81
C ASP A 89 -10.95 5.73 10.91
N ASP A 90 -10.44 5.98 12.12
CA ASP A 90 -9.27 6.83 12.33
C ASP A 90 -8.00 6.22 11.73
N GLY A 91 -7.85 4.90 11.82
CA GLY A 91 -6.77 4.14 11.20
C GLY A 91 -6.80 4.25 9.68
N MET A 92 -7.95 3.99 9.07
CA MET A 92 -8.15 4.04 7.62
C MET A 92 -8.03 5.47 7.08
N ALA A 93 -8.53 6.47 7.80
CA ALA A 93 -8.35 7.88 7.47
C ALA A 93 -6.85 8.23 7.41
N THR A 94 -6.10 7.77 8.41
CA THR A 94 -4.65 8.01 8.50
C THR A 94 -3.92 7.32 7.35
N PHE A 95 -4.28 6.06 7.06
CA PHE A 95 -3.71 5.29 5.94
C PHE A 95 -3.97 5.94 4.58
N ALA A 96 -5.23 6.32 4.29
CA ALA A 96 -5.61 6.96 3.02
C ALA A 96 -4.91 8.32 2.83
N GLU A 97 -4.80 9.12 3.89
CA GLU A 97 -4.10 10.40 3.86
C GLU A 97 -2.58 10.22 3.68
N GLN A 98 -1.99 9.16 4.26
CA GLN A 98 -0.58 8.84 4.04
C GLN A 98 -0.29 8.47 2.59
N HIS A 99 -1.14 7.69 1.93
CA HIS A 99 -0.99 7.40 0.49
C HIS A 99 -0.88 8.68 -0.35
N LYS A 100 -1.66 9.71 -0.03
CA LYS A 100 -1.54 11.01 -0.70
C LYS A 100 -0.23 11.72 -0.37
N ARG A 101 0.20 11.69 0.89
CA ARG A 101 1.42 12.37 1.37
C ARG A 101 2.72 11.76 0.85
N THR A 102 2.70 10.50 0.43
CA THR A 102 3.87 9.89 -0.21
C THR A 102 4.12 10.43 -1.63
N HIS A 103 3.17 11.17 -2.20
CA HIS A 103 3.26 11.73 -3.54
C HIS A 103 3.52 13.24 -3.54
N LYS A 104 4.40 13.69 -4.44
CA LYS A 104 4.61 15.10 -4.78
C LYS A 104 4.05 15.36 -6.17
N ASN A 105 3.36 16.49 -6.32
CA ASN A 105 2.54 16.80 -7.51
C ASN A 105 1.44 15.76 -7.76
N TRP A 106 0.85 15.25 -6.67
CA TRP A 106 -0.25 14.29 -6.72
C TRP A 106 -1.40 14.80 -7.59
N ASP A 107 -1.91 13.92 -8.45
CA ASP A 107 -3.03 14.14 -9.33
C ASP A 107 -4.00 12.95 -9.27
N TYR A 108 -5.28 13.24 -9.04
CA TYR A 108 -6.29 12.21 -8.86
C TYR A 108 -6.42 11.26 -10.07
N GLU A 109 -6.30 11.79 -11.28
CA GLU A 109 -6.45 11.01 -12.51
C GLU A 109 -5.24 10.09 -12.76
N SER A 110 -4.08 10.36 -12.15
CA SER A 110 -2.86 9.55 -12.35
C SER A 110 -2.43 8.71 -11.14
N ASP A 111 -2.75 9.14 -9.92
CA ASP A 111 -2.32 8.51 -8.67
C ASP A 111 -3.50 7.88 -7.92
N GLY A 112 -4.73 8.35 -8.18
CA GLY A 112 -5.94 7.87 -7.53
C GLY A 112 -5.95 8.05 -6.01
N ARG A 113 -6.91 7.38 -5.36
CA ARG A 113 -7.05 7.38 -3.90
C ARG A 113 -7.61 6.06 -3.39
N VAL A 114 -7.31 5.77 -2.14
CA VAL A 114 -7.95 4.70 -1.37
C VAL A 114 -9.18 5.28 -0.69
N GLU A 115 -10.31 4.63 -0.89
CA GLU A 115 -11.58 4.88 -0.20
C GLU A 115 -11.88 3.71 0.74
N TYR A 116 -12.64 4.00 1.79
CA TYR A 116 -13.06 3.01 2.76
C TYR A 116 -14.46 3.34 3.28
N GLU A 117 -15.23 2.31 3.58
CA GLU A 117 -16.59 2.43 4.10
C GLU A 117 -16.87 1.30 5.08
N GLN A 118 -17.44 1.62 6.24
CA GLN A 118 -17.97 0.61 7.13
C GLN A 118 -19.29 0.08 6.58
N VAL A 119 -19.33 -1.19 6.18
CA VAL A 119 -20.54 -1.84 5.67
C VAL A 119 -21.44 -2.26 6.84
N ASP A 120 -20.82 -2.85 7.87
CA ASP A 120 -21.47 -3.23 9.12
C ASP A 120 -20.48 -3.28 10.30
N ALA A 121 -20.89 -3.82 11.45
CA ALA A 121 -20.07 -3.85 12.66
C ALA A 121 -18.77 -4.67 12.54
N THR A 122 -18.68 -5.57 11.56
CA THR A 122 -17.60 -6.55 11.36
C THR A 122 -17.06 -6.56 9.93
N THR A 123 -17.50 -5.61 9.09
CA THR A 123 -17.15 -5.55 7.67
C THR A 123 -16.78 -4.13 7.26
N TYR A 124 -15.59 -3.97 6.66
CA TYR A 124 -15.16 -2.75 5.97
C TYR A 124 -14.98 -3.05 4.48
N ARG A 125 -15.53 -2.20 3.63
CA ARG A 125 -15.20 -2.17 2.21
C ARG A 125 -14.01 -1.25 2.00
N ILE A 126 -13.02 -1.72 1.25
CA ILE A 126 -11.93 -0.92 0.72
C ILE A 126 -12.10 -0.85 -0.79
N SER A 127 -11.98 0.35 -1.35
CA SER A 127 -11.95 0.51 -2.79
C SER A 127 -10.91 1.54 -3.22
N THR A 128 -10.58 1.57 -4.50
CA THR A 128 -9.72 2.59 -5.07
C THR A 128 -10.42 3.29 -6.21
N THR A 129 -10.15 4.58 -6.38
CA THR A 129 -10.80 5.41 -7.40
C THR A 129 -9.79 6.30 -8.12
N GLY A 130 -10.15 6.81 -9.29
CA GLY A 130 -9.27 7.65 -10.12
C GLY A 130 -8.19 6.82 -10.81
N GLY A 131 -6.99 7.39 -10.95
CA GLY A 131 -5.84 6.75 -11.60
C GLY A 131 -5.07 5.75 -10.74
N TYR A 132 -5.72 5.10 -9.77
CA TYR A 132 -5.00 4.23 -8.84
C TYR A 132 -4.37 3.04 -9.58
N ARG A 133 -3.05 2.87 -9.43
CA ARG A 133 -2.27 1.88 -10.18
C ARG A 133 -1.35 1.03 -9.31
N HIS A 134 -1.36 1.17 -7.99
CA HIS A 134 -0.52 0.31 -7.14
C HIS A 134 -1.04 -1.14 -7.15
N PRO A 135 -0.17 -2.14 -6.92
CA PRO A 135 -0.61 -3.53 -6.83
C PRO A 135 -1.69 -3.72 -5.77
N GLU A 136 -2.84 -4.28 -6.16
CA GLU A 136 -3.96 -4.51 -5.24
C GLU A 136 -3.57 -5.39 -4.05
N THR A 137 -2.67 -6.37 -4.27
CA THR A 137 -2.19 -7.28 -3.23
C THR A 137 -1.44 -6.56 -2.12
N LEU A 138 -0.69 -5.51 -2.45
CA LEU A 138 -0.04 -4.65 -1.46
C LEU A 138 -1.09 -3.90 -0.61
N LEU A 139 -2.10 -3.32 -1.28
CA LEU A 139 -3.20 -2.61 -0.61
C LEU A 139 -3.99 -3.54 0.32
N ARG A 140 -4.35 -4.74 -0.14
CA ARG A 140 -5.02 -5.78 0.67
C ARG A 140 -4.24 -6.08 1.95
N GLY A 141 -2.93 -6.23 1.83
CA GLY A 141 -2.03 -6.43 2.98
C GLY A 141 -2.06 -5.27 3.95
N ALA A 142 -1.84 -4.07 3.44
CA ALA A 142 -1.81 -2.85 4.25
C ALA A 142 -3.14 -2.61 4.97
N SER A 143 -4.27 -2.61 4.26
CA SER A 143 -5.60 -2.38 4.85
C SER A 143 -5.98 -3.44 5.89
N LYS A 144 -5.61 -4.70 5.67
CA LYS A 144 -5.80 -5.75 6.68
C LYS A 144 -5.07 -5.43 7.98
N GLU A 145 -3.83 -4.98 7.90
CA GLU A 145 -3.05 -4.68 9.11
C GLU A 145 -3.57 -3.42 9.82
N VAL A 146 -4.15 -2.46 9.09
CA VAL A 146 -4.85 -1.32 9.72
C VAL A 146 -5.97 -1.84 10.62
N VAL A 147 -6.87 -2.68 10.11
CA VAL A 147 -7.99 -3.25 10.91
C VAL A 147 -7.47 -3.98 12.14
N ILE A 148 -6.39 -4.78 12.01
CA ILE A 148 -5.81 -5.51 13.14
C ILE A 148 -5.30 -4.57 14.23
N GLN A 149 -4.63 -3.47 13.86
CA GLN A 149 -4.05 -2.54 14.83
C GLN A 149 -5.08 -1.67 15.54
N THR A 150 -6.14 -1.30 14.84
CA THR A 150 -7.12 -0.30 15.31
C THR A 150 -8.43 -0.95 15.74
N SER A 151 -8.40 -2.25 16.05
CA SER A 151 -9.55 -3.00 16.55
C SER A 151 -9.10 -4.12 17.50
N ASN A 152 -10.05 -4.90 18.00
CA ASN A 152 -9.78 -6.12 18.78
C ASN A 152 -9.74 -7.39 17.91
N ALA A 153 -9.75 -7.25 16.58
CA ALA A 153 -9.71 -8.37 15.66
C ALA A 153 -8.42 -9.17 15.81
N THR A 154 -8.54 -10.47 16.05
CA THR A 154 -7.37 -11.38 16.03
C THR A 154 -7.17 -12.02 14.66
N HIS A 155 -8.19 -11.93 13.81
CA HIS A 155 -8.19 -12.43 12.45
C HIS A 155 -8.98 -11.47 11.55
N VAL A 156 -8.51 -11.30 10.31
CA VAL A 156 -9.21 -10.53 9.28
C VAL A 156 -9.13 -11.33 7.98
N GLU A 157 -10.28 -11.68 7.43
CA GLU A 157 -10.42 -12.28 6.11
C GLU A 157 -10.60 -11.20 5.05
N ILE A 158 -10.11 -11.47 3.84
CA ILE A 158 -10.27 -10.57 2.70
C ILE A 158 -11.14 -11.28 1.68
N GLU A 159 -12.27 -10.68 1.35
CA GLU A 159 -13.19 -11.17 0.31
C GLU A 159 -13.15 -10.22 -0.89
N GLU A 160 -13.01 -10.80 -2.10
CA GLU A 160 -13.07 -10.00 -3.33
C GLU A 160 -14.52 -9.59 -3.60
N THR A 161 -14.71 -8.35 -4.05
CA THR A 161 -16.04 -7.83 -4.39
C THR A 161 -15.95 -7.09 -5.70
N GLU A 162 -17.08 -6.96 -6.39
CA GLU A 162 -17.11 -6.25 -7.67
C GLU A 162 -16.90 -4.74 -7.43
N PRO A 163 -15.96 -4.10 -8.15
CA PRO A 163 -15.82 -2.65 -8.10
C PRO A 163 -17.07 -1.96 -8.64
N ASN A 164 -17.49 -0.88 -7.98
CA ASN A 164 -18.51 0.02 -8.52
C ASN A 164 -18.00 0.69 -9.81
N PRO A 165 -18.88 1.29 -10.67
CA PRO A 165 -18.47 1.85 -11.96
C PRO A 165 -17.36 2.91 -11.94
N ASN A 166 -17.09 3.54 -10.79
CA ASN A 166 -16.05 4.55 -10.62
C ASN A 166 -14.82 4.02 -9.84
N GLU A 167 -14.82 2.75 -9.46
CA GLU A 167 -13.76 2.09 -8.70
C GLU A 167 -12.84 1.30 -9.63
N VAL A 168 -11.55 1.22 -9.28
CA VAL A 168 -10.54 0.42 -9.99
C VAL A 168 -10.44 -0.97 -9.35
N HIS A 169 -10.28 -1.00 -8.03
CA HIS A 169 -10.27 -2.21 -7.22
C HIS A 169 -11.27 -2.08 -6.08
N ALA A 170 -11.81 -3.21 -5.62
CA ALA A 170 -12.62 -3.28 -4.41
C ALA A 170 -12.47 -4.64 -3.73
N PHE A 171 -12.45 -4.65 -2.40
CA PHE A 171 -12.49 -5.85 -1.57
C PHE A 171 -13.10 -5.51 -0.21
N GLU A 172 -13.52 -6.54 0.51
CA GLU A 172 -14.07 -6.42 1.87
C GLU A 172 -13.12 -7.08 2.88
N LEU A 173 -13.05 -6.49 4.07
CA LEU A 173 -12.32 -6.98 5.22
C LEU A 173 -13.34 -7.42 6.26
N HIS A 174 -13.28 -8.68 6.69
CA HIS A 174 -14.21 -9.26 7.66
C HIS A 174 -13.47 -9.72 8.92
N TRP A 175 -13.97 -9.40 10.12
CA TRP A 175 -13.34 -9.77 11.39
C TRP A 175 -14.31 -10.15 12.52
#